data_AF-A0A9D9ZCH8-F1
#
_entry.id   AF-A0A9D9ZCH8-F1
#
_cell.length_a   1.000
_cell.length_b   1.000
_cell.length_c   1.000
_cell.angle_alpha   90.00
_cell.angle_beta   90.00
_cell.angle_gamma   90.00
#
_symmetry.space_group_name_H-M   'P 1'
#
loop_
_entity.id
_entity.type
_entity.pdbx_description
1 polymer ?
#
loop_
_entity_poly.entity_id
_entity_poly.type
_entity_poly.pdbx_seq_one_letter_code
_entity_poly.pdbx_strand_id
1 'polypeptide(L)' 'MKIQRYKCKDYDYDQQEQITFANGSQSYTFRFAKYVIDLLGSMTLKDVAGRLGIS' A
#
# COMPACT_ATOMS: atom_id res chain seq x y z
N MET A 1 18.22 14.94 11.37
CA MET A 1 18.02 13.55 10.87
C MET A 1 18.93 13.35 9.66
N LYS A 2 19.68 12.24 9.60
CA LYS A 2 20.61 11.96 8.49
C LYS A 2 19.89 11.13 7.43
N ILE A 3 19.57 11.74 6.29
CA ILE A 3 18.90 11.07 5.17
C ILE A 3 19.94 10.20 4.46
N GLN A 4 19.68 8.90 4.33
CA GLN A 4 20.54 8.00 3.57
C GLN A 4 20.32 8.24 2.06
N ARG A 5 21.41 8.34 1.30
CA ARG A 5 21.41 8.61 -0.14
C ARG A 5 22.37 7.64 -0.82
N TYR A 6 21.96 7.07 -1.94
CA TYR A 6 22.82 6.32 -2.84
C TYR A 6 23.47 7.30 -3.82
N LYS A 7 24.79 7.29 -3.88
CA LYS A 7 25.52 7.97 -4.95
C LYS A 7 25.75 6.99 -6.08
N CYS A 8 25.23 7.29 -7.27
CA CYS A 8 25.52 6.50 -8.46
C CYS A 8 27.01 6.65 -8.79
N LYS A 9 27.68 5.54 -9.15
CA LYS A 9 29.11 5.58 -9.51
C LYS A 9 29.37 6.14 -10.91
N ASP A 10 28.40 5.97 -11.80
CA ASP A 10 28.56 6.28 -13.24
C ASP A 10 27.92 7.61 -13.65
N TYR A 11 27.03 8.16 -12.81
CA TYR A 11 26.34 9.42 -13.04
C TYR A 11 26.36 10.28 -11.76
N ASP A 12 26.57 11.59 -11.90
CA ASP A 12 26.58 12.53 -10.75
C ASP A 12 25.15 12.88 -10.32
N TYR A 13 24.36 11.85 -10.03
CA TYR A 13 23.03 11.99 -9.47
C TYR A 13 22.95 11.22 -8.14
N ASP A 14 22.65 11.96 -7.09
CA ASP A 14 22.41 11.40 -5.76
C ASP A 14 20.94 11.03 -5.62
N GLN A 15 20.63 9.74 -5.59
CA GLN A 15 19.27 9.24 -5.38
C GLN A 15 19.02 9.00 -3.89
N GLN A 16 17.88 9.46 -3.37
CA GLN A 16 17.46 9.13 -2.01
C GLN A 16 17.14 7.64 -1.90
N GLU A 17 17.54 6.98 -0.80
CA GLU A 17 17.20 5.58 -0.59
C GLU A 17 15.68 5.39 -0.59
N GLN A 18 15.19 4.32 -1.20
CA GLN A 18 13.77 4.03 -1.23
C GLN A 18 13.34 3.50 0.15
N ILE A 19 12.84 4.42 0.98
CA ILE A 19 12.40 4.10 2.33
C ILE A 19 11.05 3.36 2.26
N THR A 20 11.06 2.09 2.61
CA THR A 20 9.89 1.19 2.45
C THR A 20 8.66 1.64 3.25
N PHE A 21 8.86 2.31 4.39
CA PHE A 21 7.75 2.85 5.20
C PHE A 21 7.18 4.17 4.67
N ALA A 22 7.95 4.92 3.88
CA ALA A 22 7.56 6.25 3.37
C ALA A 22 6.79 6.18 2.04
N ASN A 23 6.82 5.02 1.35
CA ASN A 23 5.87 4.69 0.30
C ASN A 23 4.49 4.50 0.93
N GLY A 24 3.78 5.62 1.08
CA GLY A 24 2.55 5.73 1.85
C GLY A 24 1.56 4.62 1.55
N SER A 25 1.15 3.92 2.60
CA SER A 25 -0.16 3.27 2.70
C SER A 25 -0.47 2.06 1.79
N GLN A 26 0.49 1.41 1.13
CA GLN A 26 0.18 0.19 0.38
C GLN A 26 -0.24 -0.98 1.28
N SER A 27 0.31 -1.12 2.49
CA SER A 27 0.07 -2.32 3.31
C SER A 27 -1.35 -2.39 3.89
N TYR A 28 -1.91 -1.26 4.35
CA TYR A 28 -3.27 -1.22 4.91
C TYR A 28 -4.34 -1.33 3.82
N THR A 29 -4.19 -0.55 2.75
CA THR A 29 -5.13 -0.54 1.61
C THR A 29 -5.14 -1.88 0.87
N PHE A 30 -3.99 -2.54 0.70
CA PHE A 30 -3.91 -3.84 0.05
C PHE A 30 -4.49 -4.98 0.90
N ARG A 31 -4.28 -4.95 2.22
CA ARG A 31 -4.91 -5.93 3.15
C ARG A 31 -6.42 -5.77 3.17
N PHE A 32 -6.91 -4.54 3.19
CA PHE A 32 -8.34 -4.26 3.12
C PHE A 32 -8.94 -4.71 1.79
N ALA A 33 -8.30 -4.39 0.66
CA ALA A 33 -8.74 -4.84 -0.66
C ALA A 33 -8.80 -6.37 -0.75
N LYS A 34 -7.78 -7.07 -0.24
CA LYS A 34 -7.78 -8.55 -0.20
C LYS A 34 -8.95 -9.10 0.62
N TYR A 35 -9.21 -8.53 1.79
CA TYR A 35 -10.34 -8.93 2.63
C TYR A 35 -11.70 -8.73 1.96
N VAL A 36 -11.89 -7.61 1.24
CA VAL A 36 -13.13 -7.36 0.47
C VAL A 36 -13.28 -8.38 -0.66
N ILE A 37 -12.21 -8.71 -1.37
CA ILE A 37 -12.25 -9.70 -2.46
C ILE A 37 -12.61 -11.09 -1.92
N ASP A 38 -12.02 -11.51 -0.80
CA ASP A 38 -12.34 -12.79 -0.17
C ASP A 38 -13.82 -12.89 0.24
N LEU A 39 -14.41 -11.79 0.73
CA LEU A 39 -15.84 -11.72 1.06
C LEU A 39 -16.74 -11.87 -0.17
N LEU A 40 -16.39 -11.19 -1.27
CA LEU A 40 -17.16 -11.23 -2.51
C LEU A 40 -17.17 -12.60 -3.19
N GLY A 41 -16.25 -13.50 -2.83
CA GLY A 41 -16.29 -14.90 -3.26
C GLY A 41 -17.48 -15.70 -2.69
N SER A 42 -18.14 -15.19 -1.64
CA SER A 42 -19.22 -15.90 -0.93
C SER A 42 -20.50 -15.08 -0.74
N MET A 43 -20.46 -13.77 -0.94
CA MET A 43 -21.53 -12.83 -0.60
C MET A 43 -21.77 -11.82 -1.74
N THR A 44 -22.98 -11.25 -1.79
CA THR A 44 -23.28 -10.18 -2.75
C THR A 44 -22.64 -8.85 -2.34
N LEU A 45 -22.44 -7.94 -3.31
CA LEU A 45 -21.91 -6.60 -3.03
C LEU A 45 -22.69 -5.87 -1.93
N LYS A 46 -24.02 -6.04 -1.90
CA LYS A 46 -24.90 -5.40 -0.90
C LYS A 46 -24.66 -5.97 0.51
N ASP A 47 -24.47 -7.28 0.61
CA ASP A 47 -24.20 -7.94 1.89
C ASP A 47 -22.80 -7.59 2.42
N VAL A 48 -21.80 -7.51 1.53
CA VAL A 48 -20.44 -7.09 1.88
C VAL A 48 -20.43 -5.63 2.34
N ALA A 49 -21.12 -4.73 1.64
CA ALA A 49 -21.26 -3.33 2.03
C ALA A 49 -21.94 -3.18 3.41
N GLY A 50 -23.05 -3.90 3.62
CA GLY A 50 -23.74 -3.91 4.91
C GLY A 50 -22.89 -4.47 6.06
N ARG A 51 -22.11 -5.52 5.82
CA ARG A 51 -21.19 -6.11 6.80
C ARG A 51 -20.01 -5.19 7.13
N LEU A 52 -19.51 -4.44 6.15
CA LEU A 52 -18.41 -3.49 6.32
C LEU A 52 -18.88 -2.15 6.89
N GLY A 53 -20.19 -1.92 6.99
CA GLY A 53 -20.76 -0.63 7.41
C GLY A 53 -20.46 0.48 6.40
N ILE A 54 -20.27 0.13 5.13
CA ILE A 54 -20.00 1.07 4.05
C ILE A 54 -21.34 1.32 3.35
N SER A 55 -21.74 2.59 3.30
CA SER A 55 -22.94 3.03 2.57
C SER A 55 -22.61 3.44 1.14
#